data_AF-A0A235FAR9-F1
#
_entry.id   AF-A0A235FAR9-F1
#
_cell.length_a   1.000
_cell.length_b   1.000
_cell.length_c   1.000
_cell.angle_alpha   90.00
_cell.angle_beta   90.00
_cell.angle_gamma   90.00
#
_symmetry.space_group_name_H-M   'P 1'
#
loop_
_entity.id
_entity.type
_entity.pdbx_description
1 polymer ?
#
loop_
_entity_poly.entity_id
_entity_poly.type
_entity_poly.pdbx_seq_one_letter_code
_entity_poly.pdbx_strand_id
1 'polypeptide(L)'
;MNHRQEMILLSLKKLHYLTRDQLQVLHQLKSKRNTNRVLKDMNIYLSSFREGSDTVYYLSKEGREMIGYEKVRKKTPQALHFIMRNQFYIFAGKPADWKNEMKIGGSVICDALFRQGGKWHFLEVDNQNTMTDNKKKIEKYRKLFESRMFQKNKDFGYFPALLWVTGNDYRQKKLTEYCSGMPGNVFVYDDIK
;
A
#
# COMPACT_ATOMS: atom_id res chain seq x y z
N MET A 1 3.80 1.54 27.88
CA MET A 1 3.99 1.15 26.46
C MET A 1 5.32 0.42 26.34
N ASN A 2 5.39 -0.73 25.65
CA ASN A 2 6.67 -1.39 25.34
C ASN A 2 7.12 -1.10 23.90
N HIS A 3 8.39 -1.41 23.59
CA HIS A 3 8.97 -1.17 22.25
C HIS A 3 8.15 -1.78 21.11
N ARG A 4 7.57 -2.98 21.30
CA ARG A 4 6.75 -3.62 20.27
C ARG A 4 5.46 -2.86 20.00
N GLN A 5 4.80 -2.38 21.05
CA GLN A 5 3.58 -1.59 20.93
C GLN A 5 3.86 -0.26 20.23
N GLU A 6 4.97 0.40 20.56
CA GLU A 6 5.42 1.61 19.87
C GLU A 6 5.65 1.36 18.37
N MET A 7 6.33 0.27 18.02
CA MET A 7 6.54 -0.11 16.62
C MET A 7 5.22 -0.35 15.87
N ILE A 8 4.20 -0.92 16.52
CA ILE A 8 2.85 -1.06 15.93
C ILE A 8 2.24 0.31 15.63
N LEU A 9 2.35 1.28 16.56
CA LEU A 9 1.84 2.63 16.33
C LEU A 9 2.57 3.32 15.18
N LEU A 10 3.90 3.17 15.08
CA LEU A 10 4.70 3.71 13.98
C LEU A 10 4.34 3.08 12.62
N SER A 11 4.06 1.77 12.59
CA SER A 11 3.54 1.11 11.39
C SER A 11 2.18 1.67 10.97
N LEU A 12 1.26 1.91 11.90
CA LEU A 12 -0.04 2.51 11.61
C LEU A 12 0.08 4.00 11.21
N LYS A 13 1.07 4.73 11.72
CA LYS A 13 1.43 6.06 11.23
C LYS A 13 1.84 6.01 9.76
N LYS A 14 2.75 5.09 9.40
CA LYS A 14 3.26 4.90 8.03
C LYS A 14 2.19 4.39 7.06
N LEU A 15 1.37 3.42 7.47
CA LEU A 15 0.50 2.65 6.58
C LEU A 15 -0.99 3.01 6.71
N HIS A 16 -1.36 3.82 7.69
CA HIS A 16 -2.71 4.29 8.02
C HIS A 16 -3.67 3.21 8.55
N TYR A 17 -3.84 2.11 7.82
CA TYR A 17 -4.74 1.00 8.17
C TYR A 17 -4.01 -0.32 8.04
N LEU A 18 -4.17 -1.21 9.00
CA LEU A 18 -3.66 -2.58 8.90
C LEU A 18 -4.70 -3.56 9.42
N THR A 19 -4.85 -4.70 8.74
CA THR A 19 -5.63 -5.81 9.30
C THR A 19 -4.88 -6.45 10.47
N ARG A 20 -5.60 -7.22 11.29
CA ARG A 20 -4.98 -8.09 12.32
C ARG A 20 -3.86 -8.95 11.73
N ASP A 21 -4.08 -9.55 10.58
CA ASP A 21 -3.13 -10.50 9.99
C ASP A 21 -1.92 -9.77 9.41
N GLN A 22 -2.12 -8.60 8.80
CA GLN A 22 -1.01 -7.72 8.40
C GLN A 22 -0.17 -7.29 9.61
N LEU A 23 -0.80 -6.91 10.73
CA LEU A 23 -0.09 -6.59 11.98
C LEU A 23 0.67 -7.80 12.53
N GLN A 24 0.06 -8.98 12.48
CA GLN A 24 0.68 -10.23 12.92
C GLN A 24 1.96 -10.52 12.13
N VAL A 25 1.90 -10.44 10.80
CA VAL A 25 3.05 -10.69 9.92
C VAL A 25 4.10 -9.60 10.09
N LEU A 26 3.69 -8.33 10.07
CA LEU A 26 4.59 -7.18 10.13
C LEU A 26 5.41 -7.14 11.44
N HIS A 27 4.78 -7.48 12.55
CA HIS A 27 5.40 -7.45 13.88
C HIS A 27 5.74 -8.83 14.46
N GLN A 28 5.70 -9.87 13.62
CA GLN A 28 6.05 -11.25 13.99
C GLN A 28 5.37 -11.72 15.28
N LEU A 29 4.06 -11.46 15.41
CA LEU A 29 3.29 -11.73 16.64
C LEU A 29 2.96 -13.21 16.84
N LYS A 30 3.54 -14.10 16.01
CA LYS A 30 3.48 -15.57 16.04
C LYS A 30 2.09 -16.15 15.76
N SER A 31 1.09 -15.84 16.58
CA SER A 31 -0.24 -16.45 16.50
C SER A 31 -1.37 -15.43 16.61
N LYS A 32 -2.51 -15.76 16.00
CA LYS A 32 -3.74 -14.95 16.05
C LYS A 32 -4.19 -14.63 17.48
N ARG A 33 -4.09 -15.60 18.40
CA ARG A 33 -4.42 -15.41 19.83
C ARG A 33 -3.49 -14.39 20.48
N ASN A 34 -2.18 -14.49 20.24
CA ASN A 34 -1.23 -13.54 20.79
C ASN A 34 -1.41 -12.14 20.18
N THR A 35 -1.64 -12.05 18.86
CA THR A 35 -1.97 -10.79 18.19
C THR A 35 -3.18 -10.13 18.83
N ASN A 36 -4.28 -10.86 19.01
CA ASN A 36 -5.49 -10.30 19.64
C ASN A 36 -5.24 -9.81 21.07
N ARG A 37 -4.43 -10.54 21.86
CA ARG A 37 -4.03 -10.09 23.20
C ARG A 37 -3.28 -8.76 23.14
N VAL A 38 -2.23 -8.69 22.31
CA VAL A 38 -1.42 -7.46 22.16
C VAL A 38 -2.28 -6.28 21.72
N LEU A 39 -3.17 -6.48 20.73
CA LEU A 39 -4.03 -5.41 20.24
C LEU A 39 -5.10 -5.00 21.27
N LYS A 40 -5.58 -5.93 22.11
CA LYS A 40 -6.48 -5.63 23.23
C LYS A 40 -5.76 -4.79 24.29
N ASP A 41 -4.52 -5.12 24.62
CA ASP A 41 -3.70 -4.37 25.58
C ASP A 41 -3.37 -2.94 25.08
N MET A 42 -3.52 -2.70 23.76
CA MET A 42 -3.33 -1.40 23.11
C MET A 42 -4.64 -0.67 22.80
N ASN A 43 -5.79 -1.13 23.31
CA ASN A 43 -7.11 -0.61 22.92
C ASN A 43 -7.27 0.91 23.07
N ILE A 44 -6.62 1.54 24.05
CA ILE A 44 -6.68 3.00 24.22
C ILE A 44 -6.00 3.74 23.06
N TYR A 45 -4.97 3.14 22.45
CA TYR A 45 -4.19 3.74 21.37
C TYR A 45 -4.69 3.37 19.96
N LEU A 46 -5.62 2.41 19.88
CA LEU A 46 -6.08 1.81 18.64
C LEU A 46 -7.60 1.94 18.52
N SER A 47 -8.05 2.36 17.34
CA SER A 47 -9.44 2.22 16.94
C SER A 47 -9.54 1.11 15.89
N SER A 48 -10.72 0.49 15.77
CA SER A 48 -10.92 -0.59 14.81
C SER A 48 -12.31 -0.59 14.18
N PHE A 49 -12.43 -1.24 13.02
CA PHE A 49 -13.71 -1.54 12.39
C PHE A 49 -13.64 -2.87 11.64
N ARG A 50 -14.80 -3.37 11.22
CA ARG A 50 -14.94 -4.59 10.43
C ARG A 50 -15.00 -4.28 8.94
N GLU A 51 -14.19 -4.99 8.17
CA GLU A 51 -14.15 -4.99 6.70
C GLU A 51 -14.24 -6.45 6.25
N GLY A 52 -15.43 -6.91 5.87
CA GLY A 52 -15.70 -8.33 5.66
C GLY A 52 -15.38 -9.18 6.90
N SER A 53 -14.53 -10.20 6.74
CA SER A 53 -14.07 -11.10 7.80
C SER A 53 -12.89 -10.54 8.61
N ASP A 54 -12.33 -9.39 8.23
CA ASP A 54 -11.16 -8.80 8.88
C ASP A 54 -11.52 -7.71 9.88
N THR A 55 -10.69 -7.60 10.93
CA THR A 55 -10.66 -6.43 11.80
C THR A 55 -9.51 -5.55 11.32
N VAL A 56 -9.84 -4.31 10.99
CA VAL A 56 -8.90 -3.28 10.55
C VAL A 56 -8.63 -2.34 11.71
N TYR A 57 -7.36 -2.06 11.96
CA TYR A 57 -6.89 -1.17 13.01
C TYR A 57 -6.29 0.11 12.42
N TYR A 58 -6.45 1.20 13.15
CA TYR A 58 -5.88 2.52 12.89
C TYR A 58 -5.65 3.24 14.22
N LEU A 59 -4.89 4.34 14.20
CA LEU A 59 -4.57 5.10 15.42
C LEU A 59 -5.82 5.81 15.97
N SER A 60 -6.06 5.66 17.28
CA SER A 60 -7.02 6.49 18.02
C SER A 60 -6.47 7.92 18.21
N LYS A 61 -7.20 8.79 18.91
CA LYS A 61 -6.69 10.10 19.31
C LYS A 61 -5.47 9.95 20.23
N GLU A 62 -5.57 9.11 21.24
CA GLU A 62 -4.53 8.86 22.23
C GLU A 62 -3.30 8.22 21.57
N GLY A 63 -3.50 7.28 20.65
CA GLY A 63 -2.40 6.64 19.91
C GLY A 63 -1.65 7.60 19.00
N ARG A 64 -2.34 8.61 18.45
CA ARG A 64 -1.75 9.69 17.67
C ARG A 64 -0.95 10.66 18.52
N GLU A 65 -1.51 11.12 19.63
CA GLU A 65 -0.85 12.03 20.58
C GLU A 65 0.44 11.42 21.12
N MET A 66 0.41 10.13 21.46
CA MET A 66 1.55 9.37 21.95
C MET A 66 2.78 9.40 21.02
N ILE A 67 2.59 9.48 19.69
CA ILE A 67 3.67 9.45 18.70
C ILE A 67 3.80 10.76 17.91
N GLY A 68 3.18 11.84 18.40
CA GLY A 68 3.15 13.15 17.75
C GLY A 68 2.64 13.09 16.30
N TYR A 69 1.50 12.43 16.07
CA TYR A 69 0.91 12.29 14.73
C TYR A 69 -0.44 12.99 14.59
N GLU A 70 -0.53 13.95 13.66
CA GLU A 70 -1.71 14.80 13.56
C GLU A 70 -2.82 14.21 12.68
N LYS A 71 -2.46 13.36 11.70
CA LYS A 71 -3.41 12.89 10.68
C LYS A 71 -4.44 11.95 11.30
N VAL A 72 -5.69 12.39 11.33
CA VAL A 72 -6.83 11.60 11.81
C VAL A 72 -7.25 10.57 10.75
N ARG A 73 -7.48 9.33 11.19
CA ARG A 73 -8.08 8.25 10.38
C ARG A 73 -9.40 7.81 11.00
N LYS A 74 -10.29 7.29 10.14
CA LYS A 74 -11.63 6.77 10.51
C LYS A 74 -12.06 5.73 9.47
N LYS A 75 -13.12 4.97 9.73
CA LYS A 75 -13.68 4.10 8.68
C LYS A 75 -14.11 4.95 7.47
N THR A 76 -13.63 4.57 6.29
CA THR A 76 -13.96 5.22 5.00
C THR A 76 -14.08 4.17 3.90
N PRO A 77 -14.85 4.41 2.83
CA PRO A 77 -14.91 3.51 1.68
C PRO A 77 -13.55 3.18 1.06
N GLN A 78 -12.58 4.10 1.15
CA GLN A 78 -11.23 3.91 0.63
C GLN A 78 -10.33 3.05 1.51
N ALA A 79 -10.78 2.58 2.68
CA ALA A 79 -9.91 1.83 3.60
C ALA A 79 -9.33 0.57 2.93
N LEU A 80 -10.13 -0.14 2.13
CA LEU A 80 -9.68 -1.31 1.39
C LEU A 80 -8.56 -1.00 0.40
N HIS A 81 -8.56 0.20 -0.21
CA HIS A 81 -7.46 0.66 -1.07
C HIS A 81 -6.12 0.70 -0.32
N PHE A 82 -6.12 1.27 0.89
CA PHE A 82 -4.93 1.27 1.75
C PHE A 82 -4.53 -0.14 2.15
N ILE A 83 -5.49 -0.99 2.53
CA ILE A 83 -5.22 -2.36 2.96
C ILE A 83 -4.54 -3.16 1.84
N MET A 84 -5.03 -3.08 0.61
CA MET A 84 -4.43 -3.74 -0.56
C MET A 84 -3.02 -3.22 -0.84
N ARG A 85 -2.81 -1.90 -0.77
CA ARG A 85 -1.49 -1.28 -0.91
C ARG A 85 -0.52 -1.79 0.16
N ASN A 86 -0.98 -1.87 1.40
CA ASN A 86 -0.16 -2.27 2.54
C ASN A 86 0.12 -3.78 2.53
N GLN A 87 -0.76 -4.59 1.95
CA GLN A 87 -0.47 -5.99 1.68
C GLN A 87 0.70 -6.11 0.70
N PHE A 88 0.69 -5.31 -0.36
CA PHE A 88 1.81 -5.29 -1.31
C PHE A 88 3.12 -4.85 -0.64
N TYR A 89 3.08 -3.87 0.27
CA TYR A 89 4.25 -3.49 1.06
C TYR A 89 4.84 -4.68 1.82
N ILE A 90 3.99 -5.52 2.43
CA ILE A 90 4.42 -6.71 3.15
C ILE A 90 4.96 -7.77 2.19
N PHE A 91 4.23 -8.06 1.11
CA PHE A 91 4.61 -8.99 0.04
C PHE A 91 5.97 -8.64 -0.58
N ALA A 92 6.22 -7.35 -0.84
CA ALA A 92 7.49 -6.84 -1.39
C ALA A 92 8.67 -6.85 -0.39
N GLY A 93 8.48 -7.41 0.81
CA GLY A 93 9.54 -7.54 1.81
C GLY A 93 9.75 -6.30 2.67
N LYS A 94 8.75 -5.41 2.78
CA LYS A 94 8.78 -4.17 3.57
C LYS A 94 9.91 -3.20 3.15
N PRO A 95 9.93 -2.71 1.90
CA PRO A 95 11.00 -1.83 1.42
C PRO A 95 11.23 -0.61 2.32
N ALA A 96 12.49 -0.32 2.65
CA ALA A 96 12.85 0.84 3.47
C ALA A 96 12.48 2.17 2.76
N ASP A 97 12.72 2.22 1.45
CA ASP A 97 12.46 3.39 0.59
C ASP A 97 10.97 3.56 0.20
N TRP A 98 10.06 2.90 0.90
CA TRP A 98 8.63 2.95 0.60
C TRP A 98 8.03 4.32 0.90
N LYS A 99 7.47 4.96 -0.13
CA LYS A 99 6.78 6.24 -0.06
C LYS A 99 5.35 6.10 -0.57
N ASN A 100 4.38 6.53 0.23
CA ASN A 100 2.96 6.54 -0.15
C ASN A 100 2.64 7.77 -1.01
N GLU A 101 1.69 7.62 -1.94
CA GLU A 101 1.04 8.76 -2.63
C GLU A 101 2.05 9.74 -3.25
N MET A 102 2.94 9.24 -4.11
CA MET A 102 4.02 10.05 -4.69
C MET A 102 3.61 10.68 -6.02
N LYS A 103 3.81 11.99 -6.14
CA LYS A 103 3.64 12.73 -7.39
C LYS A 103 4.85 12.50 -8.31
N ILE A 104 4.59 12.01 -9.53
CA ILE A 104 5.59 11.67 -10.54
C ILE A 104 5.25 12.38 -11.86
N GLY A 105 6.28 12.72 -12.65
CA GLY A 105 6.09 13.33 -13.97
C GLY A 105 5.20 14.58 -13.97
N GLY A 106 5.19 15.33 -12.85
CA GLY A 106 4.44 16.58 -12.68
C GLY A 106 2.92 16.44 -12.49
N SER A 107 2.29 15.31 -12.78
CA SER A 107 0.81 15.21 -12.77
C SER A 107 0.22 13.85 -12.40
N VAL A 108 1.01 12.78 -12.34
CA VAL A 108 0.53 11.45 -11.94
C VAL A 108 0.84 11.25 -10.46
N ILE A 109 -0.11 10.71 -9.69
CA ILE A 109 0.12 10.32 -8.29
C ILE A 109 0.01 8.80 -8.23
N CYS A 110 1.14 8.15 -7.94
CA CYS A 110 1.19 6.70 -7.73
C CYS A 110 0.84 6.36 -6.28
N ASP A 111 0.18 5.22 -6.05
CA ASP A 111 -0.22 4.81 -4.70
C ASP A 111 0.98 4.53 -3.79
N ALA A 112 2.05 3.97 -4.36
CA ALA A 112 3.36 3.94 -3.72
C ALA A 112 4.51 3.97 -4.72
N LEU A 113 5.67 4.43 -4.25
CA LEU A 113 6.97 4.37 -4.92
C LEU A 113 7.95 3.67 -3.97
N PHE A 114 8.69 2.69 -4.47
CA PHE A 114 9.62 1.93 -3.64
C PHE A 114 10.75 1.29 -4.48
N ARG A 115 11.77 0.76 -3.79
CA ARG A 115 12.85 0.01 -4.41
C ARG A 115 12.80 -1.48 -4.06
N GLN A 116 13.06 -2.33 -5.04
CA GLN A 116 13.22 -3.77 -4.88
C GLN A 116 14.27 -4.25 -5.89
N GLY A 117 15.21 -5.10 -5.46
CA GLY A 117 16.33 -5.53 -6.31
C GLY A 117 17.15 -4.36 -6.87
N GLY A 118 17.29 -3.28 -6.08
CA GLY A 118 17.99 -2.06 -6.49
C GLY A 118 17.22 -1.13 -7.43
N LYS A 119 16.08 -1.56 -8.00
CA LYS A 119 15.30 -0.79 -8.97
C LYS A 119 14.04 -0.15 -8.38
N TRP A 120 13.67 1.03 -8.89
CA TRP A 120 12.43 1.72 -8.57
C TRP A 120 11.23 1.05 -9.23
N HIS A 121 10.11 1.06 -8.50
CA HIS A 121 8.82 0.52 -8.93
C HIS A 121 7.72 1.50 -8.54
N PHE A 122 6.76 1.70 -9.45
CA PHE A 122 5.49 2.33 -9.13
C PHE A 122 4.51 1.24 -8.72
N LEU A 123 3.68 1.52 -7.72
CA LEU A 123 2.54 0.68 -7.35
C LEU A 123 1.25 1.45 -7.55
N GLU A 124 0.26 0.77 -8.11
CA GLU A 124 -1.13 1.20 -8.19
C GLU A 124 -2.05 0.12 -7.61
N VAL A 125 -3.09 0.54 -6.91
CA VAL A 125 -4.15 -0.32 -6.38
C VAL A 125 -5.43 -0.05 -7.14
N ASP A 126 -5.97 -1.13 -7.67
CA ASP A 126 -7.23 -1.17 -8.36
C ASP A 126 -8.31 -1.80 -7.47
N ASN A 127 -9.09 -0.93 -6.84
CA ASN A 127 -10.19 -1.32 -5.96
C ASN A 127 -11.53 -0.68 -6.38
N GLN A 128 -11.66 0.63 -6.21
CA GLN A 128 -12.92 1.35 -6.45
C GLN A 128 -13.01 2.01 -7.83
N ASN A 129 -11.91 2.04 -8.59
CA ASN A 129 -11.85 2.72 -9.86
C ASN A 129 -12.55 1.91 -10.96
N THR A 130 -13.18 2.61 -11.90
CA THR A 130 -13.68 1.95 -13.11
C THR A 130 -12.50 1.51 -13.98
N MET A 131 -12.71 0.49 -14.83
CA MET A 131 -11.67 0.09 -15.80
C MET A 131 -11.31 1.23 -16.76
N THR A 132 -12.27 2.11 -17.07
CA THR A 132 -12.05 3.32 -17.86
C THR A 132 -11.09 4.29 -17.16
N ASP A 133 -11.25 4.51 -15.86
CA ASP A 133 -10.36 5.39 -15.09
C ASP A 133 -8.96 4.80 -14.97
N ASN A 134 -8.87 3.48 -14.75
CA ASN A 134 -7.58 2.78 -14.75
C ASN A 134 -6.88 2.88 -16.10
N LYS A 135 -7.61 2.70 -17.21
CA LYS A 135 -7.07 2.86 -18.56
C LYS A 135 -6.53 4.27 -18.77
N LYS A 136 -7.28 5.31 -18.39
CA LYS A 136 -6.81 6.72 -18.43
C LYS A 136 -5.56 6.93 -17.59
N LYS A 137 -5.46 6.28 -16.42
CA LYS A 137 -4.25 6.37 -15.56
C LYS A 137 -3.05 5.71 -16.24
N ILE A 138 -3.23 4.52 -16.82
CA ILE A 138 -2.21 3.79 -17.59
C ILE A 138 -1.76 4.61 -18.81
N GLU A 139 -2.66 5.28 -19.51
CA GLU A 139 -2.32 6.18 -20.63
C GLU A 139 -1.43 7.35 -20.19
N LYS A 140 -1.63 7.88 -18.98
CA LYS A 140 -0.72 8.90 -18.42
C LYS A 140 0.67 8.32 -18.15
N TYR A 141 0.77 7.11 -17.59
CA TYR A 141 2.05 6.41 -17.43
C TYR A 141 2.72 6.14 -18.78
N ARG A 142 1.95 5.78 -19.80
CA ARG A 142 2.44 5.55 -21.16
C ARG A 142 3.07 6.80 -21.76
N LYS A 143 2.41 7.95 -21.63
CA LYS A 143 2.99 9.24 -22.03
C LYS A 143 4.30 9.54 -21.31
N LEU A 144 4.39 9.25 -20.00
CA LEU A 144 5.63 9.40 -19.24
C LEU A 144 6.72 8.44 -19.73
N PHE A 145 6.38 7.18 -20.01
CA PHE A 145 7.30 6.18 -20.55
C PHE A 145 7.84 6.60 -21.92
N GLU A 146 6.97 7.03 -22.83
CA GLU A 146 7.30 7.45 -24.20
C GLU A 146 8.12 8.75 -24.23
N SER A 147 7.87 9.68 -23.31
CA SER A 147 8.65 10.93 -23.19
C SER A 147 10.15 10.72 -22.89
N ARG A 148 10.52 9.50 -22.47
CA ARG A 148 11.87 9.14 -22.01
C ARG A 148 12.37 9.95 -20.81
N MET A 149 11.50 10.65 -20.08
CA MET A 149 11.88 11.52 -18.96
C MET A 149 12.66 10.75 -17.87
N PHE A 150 12.18 9.58 -17.47
CA PHE A 150 12.86 8.75 -16.45
C PHE A 150 14.13 8.10 -16.99
N GLN A 151 14.10 7.67 -18.24
CA GLN A 151 15.23 7.02 -18.90
C GLN A 151 16.41 7.98 -19.10
N LYS A 152 16.14 9.27 -19.33
CA LYS A 152 17.17 10.33 -19.45
C LYS A 152 17.60 10.92 -18.10
N ASN A 153 16.87 10.64 -17.02
CA ASN A 153 17.21 11.13 -15.68
C ASN A 153 18.35 10.30 -15.08
N LYS A 154 19.41 10.94 -14.56
CA LYS A 154 20.59 10.26 -14.01
C LYS A 154 20.33 9.43 -12.76
N ASP A 155 19.33 9.79 -11.95
CA ASP A 155 18.95 9.07 -10.74
C ASP A 155 18.16 7.78 -11.03
N PHE A 156 17.56 7.72 -12.23
CA PHE A 156 16.79 6.57 -12.70
C PHE A 156 17.54 5.79 -13.79
N GLY A 157 17.74 6.37 -14.97
CA GLY A 157 18.35 5.71 -16.13
C GLY A 157 17.45 4.68 -16.82
N TYR A 158 16.25 4.44 -16.30
CA TYR A 158 15.22 3.54 -16.84
C TYR A 158 13.84 4.02 -16.40
N PHE A 159 12.78 3.44 -16.96
CA PHE A 159 11.43 3.67 -16.48
C PHE A 159 11.10 2.67 -15.35
N PRO A 160 10.75 3.13 -14.13
CA PRO A 160 10.34 2.25 -13.05
C PRO A 160 9.21 1.32 -13.46
N ALA A 161 9.27 0.05 -13.07
CA ALA A 161 8.21 -0.89 -13.45
C ALA A 161 6.88 -0.49 -12.80
N LEU A 162 5.81 -0.53 -13.59
CA LEU A 162 4.45 -0.21 -13.15
C LEU A 162 3.77 -1.48 -12.64
N LEU A 163 3.65 -1.61 -11.33
CA LEU A 163 2.99 -2.73 -10.66
C LEU A 163 1.56 -2.36 -10.29
N TRP A 164 0.64 -3.30 -10.45
CA TRP A 164 -0.76 -3.14 -10.04
C TRP A 164 -1.18 -4.24 -9.07
N VAL A 165 -2.05 -3.91 -8.12
CA VAL A 165 -2.81 -4.90 -7.33
C VAL A 165 -4.27 -4.73 -7.64
N THR A 166 -4.95 -5.81 -8.01
CA THR A 166 -6.40 -5.81 -8.32
C THR A 166 -7.14 -6.89 -7.54
N GLY A 167 -8.47 -6.82 -7.54
CA GLY A 167 -9.32 -7.73 -6.77
C GLY A 167 -9.60 -9.08 -7.43
N ASN A 168 -9.40 -9.25 -8.74
CA ASN A 168 -9.70 -10.52 -9.43
C ASN A 168 -8.98 -10.69 -10.77
N ASP A 169 -8.99 -11.92 -11.28
CA ASP A 169 -8.32 -12.34 -12.52
C ASP A 169 -8.84 -11.62 -13.77
N TYR A 170 -10.14 -11.31 -13.83
CA TYR A 170 -10.71 -10.60 -14.98
C TYR A 170 -10.09 -9.22 -15.13
N ARG A 171 -10.01 -8.48 -14.02
CA ARG A 171 -9.37 -7.16 -13.99
C ARG A 171 -7.87 -7.28 -14.19
N GLN A 172 -7.22 -8.31 -13.66
CA GLN A 172 -5.79 -8.57 -13.90
C GLN A 172 -5.50 -8.68 -15.39
N LYS A 173 -6.24 -9.53 -16.12
CA LYS A 173 -6.08 -9.70 -17.56
C LYS A 173 -6.24 -8.37 -18.31
N LYS A 174 -7.26 -7.57 -17.96
CA LYS A 174 -7.50 -6.27 -18.61
C LYS A 174 -6.43 -5.23 -18.31
N LEU A 175 -5.97 -5.14 -17.07
CA LEU A 175 -4.88 -4.22 -16.70
C LEU A 175 -3.57 -4.63 -17.38
N THR A 176 -3.26 -5.93 -17.47
CA THR A 176 -2.10 -6.45 -18.19
C THR A 176 -2.17 -6.09 -19.67
N GLU A 177 -3.33 -6.26 -20.31
CA GLU A 177 -3.57 -5.84 -21.70
C GLU A 177 -3.28 -4.34 -21.89
N TYR A 178 -3.82 -3.48 -21.00
CA TYR A 178 -3.61 -2.03 -21.07
C TYR A 178 -2.17 -1.59 -20.80
N CYS A 179 -1.44 -2.33 -19.96
CA CYS A 179 -0.03 -2.07 -19.64
C CYS A 179 0.94 -2.60 -20.69
N SER A 180 0.47 -3.35 -21.70
CA SER A 180 1.33 -3.97 -22.71
C SER A 180 2.31 -2.97 -23.34
N GLY A 181 3.57 -3.38 -23.46
CA GLY A 181 4.68 -2.55 -23.94
C GLY A 181 5.34 -1.63 -22.90
N MET A 182 4.85 -1.59 -21.66
CA MET A 182 5.55 -0.95 -20.53
C MET A 182 6.08 -2.02 -19.56
N PRO A 183 7.22 -1.77 -18.88
CA PRO A 183 7.70 -2.70 -17.86
C PRO A 183 6.74 -2.70 -16.66
N GLY A 184 6.29 -3.87 -16.23
CA GLY A 184 5.29 -3.97 -15.16
C GLY A 184 4.75 -5.37 -14.95
N ASN A 185 3.90 -5.51 -13.93
CA ASN A 185 3.14 -6.72 -13.66
C ASN A 185 1.83 -6.37 -12.93
N VAL A 186 0.83 -7.25 -13.00
CA VAL A 186 -0.44 -7.10 -12.28
C VAL A 186 -0.65 -8.30 -11.37
N PHE A 187 -0.87 -8.04 -10.08
CA PHE A 187 -1.07 -9.04 -9.05
C PHE A 187 -2.53 -9.07 -8.62
N VAL A 188 -3.06 -10.26 -8.36
CA VAL A 188 -4.35 -10.41 -7.68
C VAL A 188 -4.10 -10.35 -6.18
N TYR A 189 -4.95 -9.61 -5.47
CA TYR A 189 -4.80 -9.34 -4.04
C TYR A 189 -4.72 -10.61 -3.20
N ASP A 190 -5.51 -11.63 -3.55
CA ASP A 190 -5.53 -12.89 -2.82
C ASP A 190 -4.26 -13.73 -3.03
N ASP A 191 -3.56 -13.57 -4.15
CA ASP A 191 -2.31 -14.29 -4.45
C ASP A 191 -1.11 -13.77 -3.64
N ILE A 192 -1.23 -12.56 -3.08
CA ILE A 192 -0.16 -11.88 -2.34
C ILE A 192 -0.45 -11.73 -0.85
N LYS A 193 -1.48 -12.42 -0.34
CA LYS A 193 -1.89 -12.39 1.06
C LYS A 193 -0.98 -13.20 1.98
#